data_AF-A0A3L7QDB9-F1
#
_entry.id   AF-A0A3L7QDB9-F1
#
_cell.length_a   1.000
_cell.length_b   1.000
_cell.length_c   1.000
_cell.angle_alpha   90.00
_cell.angle_beta   90.00
_cell.angle_gamma   90.00
#
_symmetry.space_group_name_H-M   'P 1'
#
loop_
_entity.id
_entity.type
_entity.pdbx_description
1 polymer ?
#
loop_
_entity_poly.entity_id
_entity_poly.type
_entity_poly.pdbx_seq_one_letter_code
_entity_poly.pdbx_strand_id
1 'polypeptide(L)'
;MRKTITVGGAIFGTRWSDVLRKGSVLKTSLVCNAVDPAAILFTSGSTGVSKGVVYEHEQFHAQVQLLKSLYQIAPGEIDLPTFPLFGLFSPALGMTAVIPEMDFTKPAKADPYKILGAIKHFKVTNLFASPALLRRLASLPKDINFPTLKRILSAGAPVPARDIANLANRLNSGIHLHTPYGATESLPVATISSAVILSETQQFTSSGKGVCVGKPVEGIDVRIIKIDDAAFENWSESLRVTQGEIGEMVVRGPVVTKHYFNRPVQTN
;
A
#
# COMPACT_ATOMS: atom_id res chain seq x y z
N MET A 1 24.13 3.69 23.81
CA MET A 1 23.87 2.39 24.46
C MET A 1 22.51 1.88 23.96
N ARG A 2 22.44 0.75 23.25
CA ARG A 2 21.15 0.19 22.77
C ARG A 2 20.40 -0.42 23.96
N LYS A 3 19.14 -0.04 24.19
CA LYS A 3 18.25 -0.67 25.17
C LYS A 3 17.26 -1.57 24.43
N THR A 4 17.21 -2.85 24.77
CA THR A 4 16.20 -3.79 24.27
C THR A 4 14.96 -3.72 25.17
N ILE A 5 13.82 -3.42 24.58
CA ILE A 5 12.51 -3.37 25.25
C ILE A 5 11.66 -4.52 24.73
N THR A 6 11.00 -5.28 25.62
CA THR A 6 10.14 -6.42 25.24
C THR A 6 8.68 -6.19 25.62
N VAL A 7 7.75 -6.68 24.81
CA VAL A 7 6.29 -6.61 25.06
C VAL A 7 5.78 -7.99 25.49
N GLY A 8 4.93 -8.06 26.53
CA GLY A 8 4.41 -9.31 27.10
C GLY A 8 5.26 -9.86 28.25
N GLY A 9 6.46 -10.36 27.95
CA GLY A 9 7.41 -10.92 28.93
C GLY A 9 8.88 -10.63 28.58
N ALA A 10 9.79 -10.76 29.54
CA ALA A 10 11.23 -10.63 29.31
C ALA A 10 11.98 -11.81 29.91
N ILE A 11 12.76 -12.52 29.10
CA ILE A 11 13.89 -13.35 29.58
C ILE A 11 15.16 -12.46 29.68
N PHE A 12 15.28 -11.45 28.80
CA PHE A 12 16.33 -10.42 28.82
C PHE A 12 15.77 -9.05 28.39
N GLY A 13 16.37 -7.95 28.86
CA GLY A 13 15.96 -6.58 28.51
C GLY A 13 14.99 -5.92 29.51
N THR A 14 14.53 -4.70 29.20
CA THR A 14 13.54 -3.98 30.02
C THR A 14 12.13 -4.31 29.51
N ARG A 15 11.20 -4.72 30.39
CA ARG A 15 9.81 -4.94 29.95
C ARG A 15 9.16 -3.60 29.61
N TRP A 16 8.31 -3.59 28.59
CA TRP A 16 7.52 -2.42 28.22
C TRP A 16 6.66 -1.91 29.40
N SER A 17 6.08 -2.83 30.19
CA SER A 17 5.35 -2.47 31.41
C SER A 17 6.23 -1.76 32.46
N ASP A 18 7.50 -2.12 32.56
CA ASP A 18 8.46 -1.46 33.45
C ASP A 18 8.81 -0.06 32.95
N VAL A 19 8.90 0.13 31.62
CA VAL A 19 9.07 1.45 31.00
C VAL A 19 7.86 2.32 31.24
N LEU A 20 6.64 1.82 30.99
CA LEU A 20 5.39 2.55 31.22
C LEU A 20 5.21 2.97 32.68
N ARG A 21 5.57 2.10 33.63
CA ARG A 21 5.48 2.38 35.05
C ARG A 21 6.51 3.42 35.53
N LYS A 22 7.72 3.39 34.98
CA LYS A 22 8.79 4.33 35.33
C LYS A 22 8.71 5.66 34.57
N GLY A 23 8.10 5.64 33.40
CA GLY A 23 7.93 6.80 32.55
C GLY A 23 6.78 7.68 33.01
N SER A 24 6.95 8.99 32.90
CA SER A 24 5.83 9.93 32.94
C SER A 24 5.20 10.00 31.55
N VAL A 25 3.88 9.88 31.45
CA VAL A 25 3.16 10.21 30.21
C VAL A 25 3.45 11.67 29.88
N LEU A 26 4.07 11.92 28.72
CA LEU A 26 4.19 13.28 28.20
C LEU A 26 2.77 13.80 27.96
N LYS A 27 2.32 14.74 28.81
CA LYS A 27 1.06 15.49 28.61
C LYS A 27 1.25 16.58 27.54
N THR A 28 1.87 16.23 26.43
CA THR A 28 1.96 17.15 25.29
C THR A 28 0.75 16.88 24.42
N SER A 29 -0.26 17.74 24.50
CA SER A 29 -1.25 17.84 23.44
C SER A 29 -0.61 18.65 22.32
N LEU A 30 -0.15 17.97 21.28
CA LEU A 30 0.16 18.64 20.03
C LEU A 30 -1.19 18.98 19.39
N VAL A 31 -1.49 20.27 19.27
CA VAL A 31 -2.62 20.73 18.47
C VAL A 31 -2.17 20.65 17.02
N CYS A 32 -2.86 19.83 16.22
CA CYS A 32 -2.67 19.76 14.77
C CYS A 32 -3.97 20.13 14.07
N ASN A 33 -3.84 20.83 12.94
CA ASN A 33 -4.92 21.18 12.04
C ASN A 33 -4.97 20.19 10.86
N ALA A 34 -6.11 20.16 10.18
CA ALA A 34 -6.35 19.31 9.00
C ALA A 34 -5.29 19.49 7.89
N VAL A 35 -4.83 20.73 7.70
CA VAL A 35 -3.86 21.12 6.66
C VAL A 35 -2.40 21.10 7.13
N ASP A 36 -2.14 20.74 8.39
CA ASP A 36 -0.76 20.63 8.86
C ASP A 36 -0.10 19.37 8.22
N PRO A 37 1.19 19.44 7.84
CA PRO A 37 1.90 18.28 7.32
C PRO A 37 1.95 17.13 8.34
N ALA A 38 1.41 15.99 7.96
CA ALA A 38 1.45 14.74 8.71
C ALA A 38 2.66 13.87 8.35
N ALA A 39 3.08 13.89 7.07
CA ALA A 39 4.24 13.15 6.59
C ALA A 39 4.85 13.80 5.34
N ILE A 40 6.15 13.59 5.13
CA ILE A 40 6.84 13.91 3.87
C ILE A 40 7.46 12.63 3.33
N LEU A 41 6.97 12.18 2.19
CA LEU A 41 7.35 10.90 1.59
C LEU A 41 8.23 11.14 0.37
N PHE A 42 9.49 10.73 0.47
CA PHE A 42 10.44 10.90 -0.64
C PHE A 42 10.25 9.80 -1.68
N THR A 43 9.97 10.20 -2.91
CA THR A 43 9.91 9.31 -4.07
C THR A 43 11.25 9.31 -4.78
N SER A 44 11.61 8.17 -5.39
CA SER A 44 12.91 8.02 -6.06
C SER A 44 13.06 8.85 -7.33
N GLY A 45 11.98 9.46 -7.84
CA GLY A 45 11.96 10.35 -9.01
C GLY A 45 12.54 9.72 -10.28
N SER A 46 11.72 9.41 -11.29
CA SER A 46 12.22 8.96 -12.61
C SER A 46 13.12 9.98 -13.32
N THR A 47 13.11 11.24 -12.87
CA THR A 47 13.76 12.40 -13.49
C THR A 47 14.98 12.93 -12.72
N GLY A 48 15.45 12.23 -11.68
CA GLY A 48 16.66 12.62 -10.93
C GLY A 48 16.43 12.75 -9.43
N VAL A 49 16.62 13.96 -8.88
CA VAL A 49 16.60 14.21 -7.42
C VAL A 49 15.25 13.80 -6.80
N SER A 50 15.31 13.06 -5.70
CA SER A 50 14.12 12.62 -4.95
C SER A 50 13.21 13.81 -4.58
N LYS A 51 11.90 13.62 -4.73
CA LYS A 51 10.89 14.64 -4.42
C LYS A 51 10.13 14.24 -3.17
N GLY A 52 9.98 15.17 -2.22
CA GLY A 52 9.18 14.94 -1.02
C GLY A 52 7.72 15.25 -1.31
N VAL A 53 6.85 14.25 -1.29
CA VAL A 53 5.40 14.44 -1.38
C VAL A 53 4.88 14.79 0.01
N VAL A 54 4.16 15.91 0.14
CA VAL A 54 3.61 16.34 1.44
C VAL A 54 2.22 15.76 1.61
N TYR A 55 2.04 15.03 2.70
CA TYR A 55 0.73 14.56 3.16
C TYR A 55 0.28 15.46 4.28
N GLU A 56 -0.85 16.13 4.10
CA GLU A 56 -1.57 16.82 5.17
C GLU A 56 -2.40 15.81 5.97
N HIS A 57 -2.75 16.15 7.23
CA HIS A 57 -3.54 15.28 8.09
C HIS A 57 -4.88 14.85 7.46
N GLU A 58 -5.57 15.76 6.76
CA GLU A 58 -6.85 15.45 6.09
C GLU A 58 -6.69 14.42 4.97
N GLN A 59 -5.62 14.53 4.17
CA GLN A 59 -5.33 13.59 3.09
C GLN A 59 -4.97 12.23 3.66
N PHE A 60 -4.09 12.19 4.66
CA PHE A 60 -3.72 10.94 5.31
C PHE A 60 -4.94 10.27 5.96
N HIS A 61 -5.82 11.05 6.61
CA HIS A 61 -7.07 10.54 7.15
C HIS A 61 -7.99 9.98 6.06
N ALA A 62 -8.16 10.69 4.94
CA ALA A 62 -8.95 10.22 3.81
C ALA A 62 -8.42 8.90 3.24
N GLN A 63 -7.10 8.76 3.09
CA GLN A 63 -6.46 7.51 2.66
C GLN A 63 -6.77 6.36 3.63
N VAL A 64 -6.65 6.60 4.94
CA VAL A 64 -6.97 5.59 5.96
C VAL A 64 -8.43 5.17 5.88
N GLN A 65 -9.37 6.11 5.75
CA GLN A 65 -10.80 5.78 5.64
C GLN A 65 -11.10 4.98 4.37
N LEU A 66 -10.53 5.39 3.22
CA LEU A 66 -10.74 4.69 1.95
C LEU A 66 -10.13 3.29 1.96
N LEU A 67 -8.91 3.11 2.47
CA LEU A 67 -8.31 1.78 2.59
C LEU A 67 -9.11 0.88 3.53
N LYS A 68 -9.61 1.46 4.63
CA LYS A 68 -10.44 0.75 5.60
C LYS A 68 -11.75 0.28 4.99
N SER A 69 -12.46 1.14 4.27
CA SER A 69 -13.73 0.78 3.62
C SER A 69 -13.51 -0.16 2.42
N LEU A 70 -12.55 0.15 1.56
CA LEU A 70 -12.27 -0.62 0.34
C LEU A 70 -11.91 -2.08 0.65
N TYR A 71 -11.09 -2.29 1.67
CA TYR A 71 -10.61 -3.61 2.04
C TYR A 71 -11.30 -4.20 3.26
N GLN A 72 -12.31 -3.52 3.83
CA GLN A 72 -13.04 -3.95 5.03
C GLN A 72 -12.08 -4.27 6.21
N ILE A 73 -11.13 -3.36 6.46
CA ILE A 73 -10.14 -3.53 7.52
C ILE A 73 -10.80 -3.22 8.87
N ALA A 74 -10.70 -4.16 9.80
CA ALA A 74 -11.23 -4.02 11.14
C ALA A 74 -10.11 -3.73 12.16
N PRO A 75 -10.36 -2.90 13.18
CA PRO A 75 -9.45 -2.75 14.31
C PRO A 75 -9.14 -4.10 14.97
N GLY A 76 -7.91 -4.28 15.45
CA GLY A 76 -7.42 -5.52 16.06
C GLY A 76 -6.85 -6.53 15.07
N GLU A 77 -6.95 -6.28 13.76
CA GLU A 77 -6.28 -7.09 12.75
C GLU A 77 -4.75 -6.93 12.81
N ILE A 78 -4.03 -7.90 12.22
CA ILE A 78 -2.57 -7.98 12.29
C ILE A 78 -2.02 -7.88 10.87
N ASP A 79 -1.24 -6.83 10.63
CA ASP A 79 -0.63 -6.52 9.35
C ASP A 79 0.84 -6.93 9.33
N LEU A 80 1.29 -7.49 8.22
CA LEU A 80 2.69 -7.75 7.92
C LEU A 80 3.12 -6.83 6.77
N PRO A 81 3.43 -5.56 7.06
CA PRO A 81 3.82 -4.60 6.04
C PRO A 81 5.24 -4.89 5.57
N THR A 82 5.39 -5.55 4.42
CA THR A 82 6.72 -5.83 3.82
C THR A 82 7.26 -4.66 3.00
N PHE A 83 6.58 -3.51 3.11
CA PHE A 83 7.04 -2.21 2.65
C PHE A 83 6.86 -1.22 3.80
N PRO A 84 7.94 -0.65 4.37
CA PRO A 84 7.85 0.09 5.64
C PRO A 84 6.88 1.27 5.61
N LEU A 85 6.68 1.91 4.45
CA LEU A 85 5.70 2.98 4.30
C LEU A 85 4.27 2.50 4.61
N PHE A 86 3.89 1.30 4.18
CA PHE A 86 2.58 0.74 4.54
C PHE A 86 2.46 0.43 6.04
N GLY A 87 3.60 0.19 6.71
CA GLY A 87 3.63 0.03 8.17
C GLY A 87 3.23 1.28 8.95
N LEU A 88 3.32 2.47 8.34
CA LEU A 88 2.80 3.71 8.94
C LEU A 88 1.27 3.72 9.01
N PHE A 89 0.61 3.10 8.02
CA PHE A 89 -0.85 3.06 7.97
C PHE A 89 -1.44 2.04 8.95
N SER A 90 -0.72 0.97 9.29
CA SER A 90 -1.30 -0.10 10.12
C SER A 90 -1.85 0.41 11.45
N PRO A 91 -1.14 1.23 12.26
CA PRO A 91 -1.70 1.80 13.48
C PRO A 91 -2.90 2.72 13.24
N ALA A 92 -2.87 3.53 12.18
CA ALA A 92 -3.97 4.42 11.82
C ALA A 92 -5.22 3.65 11.38
N LEU A 93 -5.03 2.46 10.79
CA LEU A 93 -6.08 1.50 10.46
C LEU A 93 -6.55 0.66 11.68
N GLY A 94 -5.97 0.89 12.86
CA GLY A 94 -6.28 0.15 14.09
C GLY A 94 -5.69 -1.27 14.12
N MET A 95 -4.69 -1.55 13.29
CA MET A 95 -4.02 -2.84 13.20
C MET A 95 -2.71 -2.87 13.99
N THR A 96 -2.29 -4.07 14.39
CA THR A 96 -0.93 -4.32 14.88
C THR A 96 0.00 -4.56 13.69
N ALA A 97 1.06 -3.77 13.56
CA ALA A 97 2.12 -4.01 12.57
C ALA A 97 3.15 -5.01 13.10
N VAL A 98 3.40 -6.08 12.35
CA VAL A 98 4.50 -7.03 12.56
C VAL A 98 5.55 -6.78 11.50
N ILE A 99 6.74 -6.32 11.91
CA ILE A 99 7.83 -6.07 10.97
C ILE A 99 8.65 -7.35 10.80
N PRO A 100 8.63 -8.00 9.62
CA PRO A 100 9.36 -9.24 9.41
C PRO A 100 10.87 -9.01 9.32
N GLU A 101 11.63 -10.05 9.62
CA GLU A 101 13.08 -10.06 9.37
C GLU A 101 13.34 -10.19 7.86
N MET A 102 13.64 -9.06 7.20
CA MET A 102 14.02 -9.02 5.79
C MET A 102 14.86 -7.76 5.46
N ASP A 103 15.58 -7.81 4.35
CA ASP A 103 16.13 -6.60 3.71
C ASP A 103 15.04 -5.95 2.86
N PHE A 104 14.44 -4.87 3.36
CA PHE A 104 13.37 -4.13 2.68
C PHE A 104 13.82 -3.48 1.36
N THR A 105 15.13 -3.29 1.15
CA THR A 105 15.66 -2.79 -0.12
C THR A 105 15.79 -3.88 -1.18
N LYS A 106 15.70 -5.16 -0.78
CA LYS A 106 15.85 -6.33 -1.66
C LYS A 106 14.73 -7.35 -1.45
N PRO A 107 13.45 -7.00 -1.66
CA PRO A 107 12.32 -7.91 -1.44
C PRO A 107 12.41 -9.20 -2.28
N ALA A 108 13.05 -9.15 -3.46
CA ALA A 108 13.30 -10.34 -4.29
C ALA A 108 14.25 -11.36 -3.63
N LYS A 109 15.09 -10.93 -2.68
CA LYS A 109 16.02 -11.79 -1.93
C LYS A 109 15.48 -12.22 -0.57
N ALA A 110 14.27 -11.79 -0.20
CA ALA A 110 13.65 -12.21 1.04
C ALA A 110 13.50 -13.74 1.08
N ASP A 111 13.73 -14.29 2.27
CA ASP A 111 13.45 -15.69 2.56
C ASP A 111 11.94 -15.87 2.79
N PRO A 112 11.22 -16.55 1.87
CA PRO A 112 9.78 -16.72 2.02
C PRO A 112 9.39 -17.57 3.24
N TYR A 113 10.29 -18.40 3.77
CA TYR A 113 10.02 -19.19 4.98
C TYR A 113 10.05 -18.33 6.24
N LYS A 114 10.88 -17.28 6.31
CA LYS A 114 10.84 -16.30 7.42
C LYS A 114 9.52 -15.53 7.43
N ILE A 115 9.06 -15.11 6.24
CA ILE A 115 7.75 -14.45 6.09
C ILE A 115 6.62 -15.40 6.50
N LEU A 116 6.64 -16.64 6.04
CA LEU A 116 5.67 -17.67 6.45
C LEU A 116 5.69 -17.90 7.97
N GLY A 117 6.89 -17.94 8.58
CA GLY A 117 7.07 -18.06 10.02
C GLY A 117 6.40 -16.92 10.78
N ALA A 118 6.60 -15.68 10.33
CA ALA A 118 5.94 -14.50 10.91
C ALA A 118 4.41 -14.58 10.78
N ILE A 119 3.89 -14.95 9.59
CA ILE A 119 2.46 -15.12 9.36
C ILE A 119 1.86 -16.13 10.34
N LYS A 120 2.49 -17.30 10.49
CA LYS A 120 2.00 -18.38 11.36
C LYS A 120 2.10 -18.06 12.84
N HIS A 121 3.21 -17.46 13.26
CA HIS A 121 3.49 -17.15 14.66
C HIS A 121 2.57 -16.05 15.18
N PHE A 122 2.46 -14.94 14.44
CA PHE A 122 1.67 -13.79 14.85
C PHE A 122 0.22 -13.83 14.37
N LYS A 123 -0.21 -14.89 13.68
CA LYS A 123 -1.57 -15.02 13.12
C LYS A 123 -1.96 -13.82 12.24
N VAL A 124 -1.04 -13.42 11.37
CA VAL A 124 -1.22 -12.28 10.46
C VAL A 124 -2.49 -12.45 9.63
N THR A 125 -3.25 -11.36 9.51
CA THR A 125 -4.49 -11.28 8.71
C THR A 125 -4.33 -10.46 7.44
N ASN A 126 -3.39 -9.51 7.41
CA ASN A 126 -3.13 -8.64 6.27
C ASN A 126 -1.67 -8.75 5.86
N LEU A 127 -1.44 -8.89 4.55
CA LEU A 127 -0.10 -8.92 3.99
C LEU A 127 -0.03 -7.90 2.85
N PHE A 128 0.77 -6.86 3.01
CA PHE A 128 1.29 -6.14 1.86
C PHE A 128 2.54 -6.86 1.35
N ALA A 129 2.56 -7.26 0.08
CA ALA A 129 3.72 -7.86 -0.58
C ALA A 129 3.99 -7.15 -1.90
N SER A 130 5.19 -6.59 -2.07
CA SER A 130 5.61 -6.12 -3.40
C SER A 130 5.57 -7.26 -4.42
N PRO A 131 5.42 -6.98 -5.73
CA PRO A 131 5.40 -8.03 -6.77
C PRO A 131 6.60 -8.97 -6.70
N ALA A 132 7.78 -8.45 -6.35
CA ALA A 132 8.99 -9.22 -6.15
C ALA A 132 8.87 -10.22 -4.99
N LEU A 133 8.34 -9.78 -3.84
CA LEU A 133 8.13 -10.66 -2.69
C LEU A 133 6.99 -11.64 -2.94
N LEU A 134 5.92 -11.18 -3.59
CA LEU A 134 4.78 -11.99 -3.95
C LEU A 134 5.19 -13.18 -4.82
N ARG A 135 6.11 -12.97 -5.77
CA ARG A 135 6.72 -14.07 -6.54
C ARG A 135 7.47 -15.08 -5.68
N ARG A 136 8.19 -14.63 -4.64
CA ARG A 136 8.88 -15.53 -3.70
C ARG A 136 7.89 -16.40 -2.95
N LEU A 137 6.80 -15.81 -2.46
CA LEU A 137 5.71 -16.54 -1.82
C LEU A 137 4.96 -17.46 -2.79
N ALA A 138 4.76 -17.03 -4.04
CA ALA A 138 4.19 -17.83 -5.13
C ALA A 138 5.02 -19.08 -5.46
N SER A 139 6.32 -19.06 -5.15
CA SER A 139 7.27 -20.14 -5.43
C SER A 139 7.42 -21.15 -4.29
N LEU A 140 6.78 -20.93 -3.14
CA LEU A 140 6.71 -21.91 -2.07
C LEU A 140 5.97 -23.20 -2.53
N PRO A 141 6.28 -24.37 -1.94
CA PRO A 141 5.55 -25.62 -2.19
C PRO A 141 4.02 -25.45 -2.16
N LYS A 142 3.31 -26.19 -3.02
CA LYS A 142 1.86 -26.01 -3.27
C LYS A 142 0.98 -26.38 -2.06
N ASP A 143 1.48 -27.22 -1.17
CA ASP A 143 0.84 -27.67 0.07
C ASP A 143 0.90 -26.62 1.20
N ILE A 144 1.69 -25.55 1.03
CA ILE A 144 1.77 -24.46 2.00
C ILE A 144 0.58 -23.51 1.81
N ASN A 145 -0.29 -23.44 2.81
CA ASN A 145 -1.45 -22.53 2.84
C ASN A 145 -1.26 -21.37 3.82
N PHE A 146 -2.08 -20.33 3.65
CA PHE A 146 -2.08 -19.12 4.50
C PHE A 146 -3.44 -18.90 5.19
N PRO A 147 -3.87 -19.82 6.08
CA PRO A 147 -5.24 -19.86 6.59
C PRO A 147 -5.64 -18.67 7.47
N THR A 148 -4.68 -17.90 7.99
CA THR A 148 -4.96 -16.71 8.81
C THR A 148 -5.15 -15.45 7.98
N LEU A 149 -4.62 -15.42 6.74
CA LEU A 149 -4.71 -14.25 5.89
C LEU A 149 -6.16 -14.02 5.44
N LYS A 150 -6.62 -12.79 5.66
CA LYS A 150 -7.90 -12.26 5.19
C LYS A 150 -7.78 -11.51 3.88
N ARG A 151 -6.59 -11.04 3.52
CA ARG A 151 -6.29 -10.39 2.23
C ARG A 151 -4.79 -10.27 1.99
N ILE A 152 -4.41 -10.20 0.72
CA ILE A 152 -3.06 -9.84 0.27
C ILE A 152 -3.18 -8.62 -0.62
N LEU A 153 -2.37 -7.59 -0.36
CA LEU A 153 -2.26 -6.41 -1.22
C LEU A 153 -0.90 -6.42 -1.92
N SER A 154 -0.89 -6.15 -3.23
CA SER A 154 0.36 -6.03 -4.00
C SER A 154 0.30 -4.88 -4.99
N ALA A 155 1.16 -3.89 -4.79
CA ALA A 155 1.20 -2.68 -5.60
C ALA A 155 2.64 -2.27 -5.97
N GLY A 156 2.75 -1.27 -6.83
CA GLY A 156 4.01 -0.63 -7.22
C GLY A 156 4.68 -1.20 -8.47
N ALA A 157 4.26 -2.38 -8.94
CA ALA A 157 4.60 -2.89 -10.26
C ALA A 157 3.60 -3.98 -10.69
N PRO A 158 3.54 -4.33 -11.99
CA PRO A 158 2.73 -5.45 -12.45
C PRO A 158 3.08 -6.78 -11.78
N VAL A 159 2.05 -7.55 -11.42
CA VAL A 159 2.18 -8.92 -10.92
C VAL A 159 1.72 -9.89 -12.01
N PRO A 160 2.51 -10.91 -12.40
CA PRO A 160 2.05 -11.89 -13.37
C PRO A 160 0.84 -12.67 -12.88
N ALA A 161 -0.14 -12.89 -13.76
CA ALA A 161 -1.35 -13.67 -13.46
C ALA A 161 -1.03 -15.08 -12.90
N ARG A 162 0.04 -15.72 -13.38
CA ARG A 162 0.53 -17.00 -12.83
C ARG A 162 0.86 -16.91 -11.34
N ASP A 163 1.59 -15.88 -10.93
CA ASP A 163 2.03 -15.72 -9.54
C ASP A 163 0.81 -15.39 -8.64
N ILE A 164 -0.15 -14.62 -9.17
CA ILE A 164 -1.46 -14.37 -8.54
C ILE A 164 -2.25 -15.67 -8.37
N ALA A 165 -2.42 -16.47 -9.43
CA ALA A 165 -3.16 -17.73 -9.39
C ALA A 165 -2.57 -18.70 -8.37
N ASN A 166 -1.24 -18.85 -8.38
CA ASN A 166 -0.54 -19.72 -7.43
C ASN A 166 -0.80 -19.32 -5.98
N LEU A 167 -0.85 -18.02 -5.65
CA LEU A 167 -1.17 -17.57 -4.30
C LEU A 167 -2.65 -17.65 -3.98
N ALA A 168 -3.53 -17.20 -4.88
CA ALA A 168 -4.97 -17.20 -4.66
C ALA A 168 -5.51 -18.60 -4.33
N ASN A 169 -4.99 -19.64 -4.97
CA ASN A 169 -5.37 -21.05 -4.71
C ASN A 169 -4.94 -21.57 -3.32
N ARG A 170 -4.12 -20.82 -2.57
CA ARG A 170 -3.60 -21.17 -1.24
C ARG A 170 -4.20 -20.32 -0.12
N LEU A 171 -5.20 -19.51 -0.46
CA LEU A 171 -6.00 -18.71 0.47
C LEU A 171 -7.33 -19.43 0.74
N ASN A 172 -7.98 -19.11 1.86
CA ASN A 172 -9.30 -19.65 2.14
C ASN A 172 -10.32 -19.13 1.10
N SER A 173 -11.43 -19.87 0.92
CA SER A 173 -12.53 -19.44 0.05
C SER A 173 -13.04 -18.05 0.45
N GLY A 174 -13.32 -17.20 -0.55
CA GLY A 174 -13.77 -15.81 -0.35
C GLY A 174 -12.67 -14.81 0.02
N ILE A 175 -11.42 -15.25 0.18
CA ILE A 175 -10.27 -14.37 0.39
C ILE A 175 -9.68 -13.99 -0.97
N HIS A 176 -9.44 -12.71 -1.18
CA HIS A 176 -8.86 -12.21 -2.43
C HIS A 176 -7.51 -11.54 -2.22
N LEU A 177 -6.64 -11.72 -3.21
CA LEU A 177 -5.48 -10.88 -3.42
C LEU A 177 -5.94 -9.68 -4.24
N HIS A 178 -5.56 -8.47 -3.85
CA HIS A 178 -5.86 -7.24 -4.59
C HIS A 178 -4.56 -6.60 -5.08
N THR A 179 -4.63 -6.00 -6.25
CA THR A 179 -3.55 -5.15 -6.78
C THR A 179 -4.04 -3.71 -6.86
N PRO A 180 -3.88 -2.92 -5.77
CA PRO A 180 -4.17 -1.50 -5.83
C PRO A 180 -3.22 -0.79 -6.78
N TYR A 181 -3.74 0.24 -7.43
CA TYR A 181 -3.01 1.16 -8.26
C TYR A 181 -3.09 2.56 -7.69
N GLY A 182 -1.98 3.28 -7.76
CA GLY A 182 -1.86 4.67 -7.39
C GLY A 182 -0.41 5.10 -7.38
N ALA A 183 -0.20 6.36 -7.05
CA ALA A 183 1.11 6.97 -6.87
C ALA A 183 1.27 7.44 -5.43
N THR A 184 2.48 7.84 -5.03
CA THR A 184 2.67 8.43 -3.69
C THR A 184 1.79 9.67 -3.55
N GLU A 185 1.54 10.39 -4.63
CA GLU A 185 0.76 11.60 -4.74
C GLU A 185 -0.76 11.37 -4.67
N SER A 186 -1.25 10.12 -4.83
CA SER A 186 -2.68 9.87 -5.03
C SER A 186 -3.15 8.44 -4.64
N LEU A 187 -2.60 7.83 -3.61
CA LEU A 187 -2.95 6.45 -3.22
C LEU A 187 -4.20 6.40 -2.32
N PRO A 188 -5.16 5.46 -2.51
CA PRO A 188 -5.36 4.59 -3.67
C PRO A 188 -6.16 5.27 -4.79
N VAL A 189 -5.85 4.96 -6.05
CA VAL A 189 -6.61 5.44 -7.23
C VAL A 189 -7.63 4.41 -7.69
N ALA A 190 -7.16 3.18 -7.94
CA ALA A 190 -7.96 2.10 -8.47
C ALA A 190 -7.55 0.77 -7.82
N THR A 191 -8.40 -0.25 -7.94
CA THR A 191 -8.05 -1.60 -7.50
C THR A 191 -8.72 -2.66 -8.36
N ILE A 192 -8.09 -3.82 -8.44
CA ILE A 192 -8.64 -5.04 -9.05
C ILE A 192 -8.35 -6.24 -8.15
N SER A 193 -9.28 -7.19 -8.08
CA SER A 193 -9.11 -8.43 -7.32
C SER A 193 -8.53 -9.54 -8.19
N SER A 194 -7.89 -10.52 -7.57
CA SER A 194 -7.36 -11.69 -8.23
C SER A 194 -8.43 -12.46 -8.99
N ALA A 195 -9.67 -12.47 -8.52
CA ALA A 195 -10.79 -13.09 -9.23
C ALA A 195 -10.97 -12.46 -10.61
N VAL A 196 -11.15 -11.13 -10.69
CA VAL A 196 -11.33 -10.39 -11.94
C VAL A 196 -10.08 -10.47 -12.82
N ILE A 197 -8.89 -10.45 -12.23
CA ILE A 197 -7.64 -10.62 -12.98
C ILE A 197 -7.67 -11.94 -13.75
N LEU A 198 -7.95 -13.04 -13.05
CA LEU A 198 -7.86 -14.39 -13.59
C LEU A 198 -9.04 -14.75 -14.50
N SER A 199 -10.25 -14.24 -14.22
CA SER A 199 -11.46 -14.57 -15.01
C SER A 199 -11.67 -13.68 -16.22
N GLU A 200 -11.30 -12.39 -16.17
CA GLU A 200 -11.73 -11.42 -17.18
C GLU A 200 -10.56 -10.77 -17.93
N THR A 201 -9.49 -10.41 -17.23
CA THR A 201 -8.47 -9.50 -17.79
C THR A 201 -7.18 -10.18 -18.27
N GLN A 202 -6.86 -11.37 -17.76
CA GLN A 202 -5.61 -12.09 -18.08
C GLN A 202 -5.41 -12.31 -19.59
N GLN A 203 -6.48 -12.59 -20.35
CA GLN A 203 -6.42 -12.79 -21.80
C GLN A 203 -5.99 -11.52 -22.55
N PHE A 204 -6.43 -10.35 -22.10
CA PHE A 204 -6.06 -9.07 -22.69
C PHE A 204 -4.60 -8.73 -22.39
N THR A 205 -4.14 -9.00 -21.17
CA THR A 205 -2.71 -8.87 -20.83
C THR A 205 -1.85 -9.80 -21.66
N SER A 206 -2.25 -11.06 -21.85
CA SER A 206 -1.52 -12.04 -22.65
C SER A 206 -1.45 -11.69 -24.14
N SER A 207 -2.41 -10.89 -24.64
CA SER A 207 -2.41 -10.36 -26.02
C SER A 207 -1.74 -8.99 -26.14
N GLY A 208 -1.03 -8.52 -25.11
CA GLY A 208 -0.23 -7.30 -25.17
C GLY A 208 -0.99 -6.00 -24.91
N LYS A 209 -2.24 -6.05 -24.42
CA LYS A 209 -3.04 -4.84 -24.11
C LYS A 209 -2.69 -4.17 -22.77
N GLY A 210 -1.55 -4.51 -22.19
CA GLY A 210 -1.14 -4.03 -20.87
C GLY A 210 -1.83 -4.75 -19.70
N VAL A 211 -1.60 -4.26 -18.49
CA VAL A 211 -2.14 -4.83 -17.25
C VAL A 211 -3.29 -3.97 -16.75
N CYS A 212 -4.46 -4.57 -16.59
CA CYS A 212 -5.62 -3.87 -16.06
C CYS A 212 -5.40 -3.50 -14.60
N VAL A 213 -5.49 -2.20 -14.28
CA VAL A 213 -5.34 -1.68 -12.91
C VAL A 213 -6.65 -1.66 -12.12
N GLY A 214 -7.76 -2.02 -12.78
CA GLY A 214 -9.07 -2.14 -12.17
C GLY A 214 -9.97 -0.94 -12.35
N LYS A 215 -10.87 -0.77 -11.37
CA LYS A 215 -11.85 0.31 -11.34
C LYS A 215 -11.40 1.38 -10.34
N PRO A 216 -11.70 2.66 -10.59
CA PRO A 216 -11.52 3.72 -9.61
C PRO A 216 -12.13 3.35 -8.27
N VAL A 217 -11.44 3.69 -7.19
CA VAL A 217 -11.98 3.57 -5.83
C VAL A 217 -13.13 4.56 -5.67
N GLU A 218 -14.15 4.19 -4.91
CA GLU A 218 -15.28 5.09 -4.62
C GLU A 218 -14.77 6.41 -4.01
N GLY A 219 -15.28 7.54 -4.51
CA GLY A 219 -14.80 8.88 -4.13
C GLY A 219 -13.54 9.36 -4.86
N ILE A 220 -12.99 8.56 -5.77
CA ILE A 220 -11.90 8.95 -6.67
C ILE A 220 -12.42 9.12 -8.09
N ASP A 221 -12.26 10.33 -8.62
CA ASP A 221 -12.54 10.65 -10.02
C ASP A 221 -11.29 10.40 -10.86
N VAL A 222 -11.40 9.48 -11.82
CA VAL A 222 -10.37 9.23 -12.83
C VAL A 222 -10.90 9.65 -14.20
N ARG A 223 -10.06 10.32 -14.99
CA ARG A 223 -10.31 10.61 -16.40
C ARG A 223 -9.08 10.29 -17.22
N ILE A 224 -9.30 9.89 -18.47
CA ILE A 224 -8.25 9.74 -19.47
C ILE A 224 -8.37 10.91 -20.43
N ILE A 225 -7.29 11.68 -20.57
CA ILE A 225 -7.22 12.89 -21.40
C ILE A 225 -6.19 12.73 -22.51
N LYS A 226 -6.23 13.64 -23.49
CA LYS A 226 -5.23 13.70 -24.56
C LYS A 226 -3.84 13.89 -23.95
N ILE A 227 -2.84 13.25 -24.56
CA ILE A 227 -1.44 13.44 -24.18
C ILE A 227 -0.97 14.76 -24.78
N ASP A 228 -0.50 15.66 -23.92
CA ASP A 228 0.08 16.94 -24.29
C ASP A 228 1.25 17.24 -23.34
N ASP A 229 2.32 17.86 -23.86
CA ASP A 229 3.45 18.29 -23.03
C ASP A 229 3.17 19.65 -22.37
N ALA A 230 2.18 20.40 -22.87
CA ALA A 230 1.76 21.68 -22.31
C ALA A 230 0.88 21.48 -21.07
N ALA A 231 1.12 22.31 -20.04
CA ALA A 231 0.25 22.35 -18.88
C ALA A 231 -1.14 22.86 -19.25
N PHE A 232 -2.19 22.19 -18.73
CA PHE A 232 -3.56 22.64 -18.88
C PHE A 232 -3.89 23.65 -17.78
N GLU A 233 -4.03 24.93 -18.12
CA GLU A 233 -4.39 25.96 -17.13
C GLU A 233 -5.78 25.74 -16.53
N ASN A 234 -6.72 25.18 -17.31
CA ASN A 234 -8.10 24.97 -16.91
C ASN A 234 -8.58 23.57 -17.31
N TRP A 235 -9.29 22.91 -16.40
CA TRP A 235 -9.98 21.66 -16.72
C TRP A 235 -11.12 21.89 -17.73
N SER A 236 -11.22 21.02 -18.72
CA SER A 236 -12.38 20.93 -19.59
C SER A 236 -12.69 19.46 -19.91
N GLU A 237 -13.97 19.08 -19.92
CA GLU A 237 -14.38 17.74 -20.35
C GLU A 237 -14.00 17.45 -21.81
N SER A 238 -13.75 18.47 -22.63
CA SER A 238 -13.26 18.32 -24.00
C SER A 238 -11.83 17.77 -24.10
N LEU A 239 -11.09 17.76 -22.98
CA LEU A 239 -9.76 17.15 -22.91
C LEU A 239 -9.82 15.62 -22.92
N ARG A 240 -10.98 15.04 -22.57
CA ARG A 240 -11.15 13.59 -22.49
C ARG A 240 -11.01 12.94 -23.86
N VAL A 241 -10.32 11.81 -23.89
CA VAL A 241 -10.28 10.94 -25.06
C VAL A 241 -11.52 10.05 -25.12
N THR A 242 -11.78 9.49 -26.30
CA THR A 242 -12.85 8.52 -26.49
C THR A 242 -12.48 7.20 -25.81
N GLN A 243 -13.48 6.43 -25.37
CA GLN A 243 -13.23 5.13 -24.77
C GLN A 243 -12.45 4.22 -25.73
N GLY A 244 -11.34 3.65 -25.24
CA GLY A 244 -10.46 2.78 -26.01
C GLY A 244 -9.23 3.49 -26.59
N GLU A 245 -9.20 4.82 -26.58
CA GLU A 245 -8.02 5.60 -26.97
C GLU A 245 -6.99 5.66 -25.83
N ILE A 246 -5.71 5.68 -26.21
CA ILE A 246 -4.60 5.87 -25.28
C ILE A 246 -4.56 7.35 -24.90
N GLY A 247 -4.40 7.62 -23.60
CA GLY A 247 -4.30 8.98 -23.07
C GLY A 247 -3.60 9.03 -21.72
N GLU A 248 -3.43 10.24 -21.20
CA GLU A 248 -2.90 10.48 -19.86
C GLU A 248 -4.00 10.32 -18.81
N MET A 249 -3.66 9.70 -17.68
CA MET A 249 -4.58 9.51 -16.57
C MET A 249 -4.45 10.66 -15.56
N VAL A 250 -5.55 11.36 -15.35
CA VAL A 250 -5.68 12.40 -14.32
C VAL A 250 -6.61 11.94 -13.22
N VAL A 251 -6.29 12.34 -11.99
CA VAL A 251 -6.95 11.86 -10.77
C VAL A 251 -7.37 13.06 -9.93
N ARG A 252 -8.61 13.04 -9.46
CA ARG A 252 -9.14 13.97 -8.47
C ARG A 252 -9.77 13.19 -7.32
N GLY A 253 -9.48 13.61 -6.09
CA GLY A 253 -10.06 13.01 -4.90
C GLY A 253 -9.40 13.53 -3.63
N PRO A 254 -9.96 13.18 -2.45
CA PRO A 254 -9.46 13.68 -1.16
C PRO A 254 -8.06 13.15 -0.80
N VAL A 255 -7.56 12.13 -1.51
CA VAL A 255 -6.23 11.56 -1.32
C VAL A 255 -5.14 12.24 -2.13
N VAL A 256 -5.51 13.13 -3.07
CA VAL A 256 -4.56 13.78 -3.98
C VAL A 256 -3.80 14.85 -3.20
N THR A 257 -2.47 14.75 -3.22
CA THR A 257 -1.58 15.66 -2.50
C THR A 257 -1.53 17.01 -3.19
N LYS A 258 -1.39 18.10 -2.40
CA LYS A 258 -1.46 19.47 -2.93
C LYS A 258 -0.14 19.98 -3.47
N HIS A 259 0.98 19.51 -2.93
CA HIS A 259 2.29 20.06 -3.27
C HIS A 259 3.45 19.12 -2.94
N TYR A 260 4.57 19.36 -3.60
CA TYR A 260 5.86 18.80 -3.23
C TYR A 260 6.60 19.73 -2.25
N PHE A 261 7.31 19.15 -1.29
CA PHE A 261 8.09 19.86 -0.29
C PHE A 261 9.20 20.71 -0.93
N ASN A 262 9.10 22.03 -0.81
CA ASN A 262 10.04 23.01 -1.37
C ASN A 262 10.27 22.87 -2.89
N ARG A 263 9.21 22.58 -3.65
CA ARG A 263 9.26 22.33 -5.11
C ARG A 263 8.05 22.94 -5.85
N PRO A 264 7.94 24.29 -5.91
CA PRO A 264 6.78 24.96 -6.53
C PRO A 264 6.66 24.70 -8.04
N VAL A 265 7.79 24.63 -8.76
CA VAL A 265 7.81 24.38 -10.23
C VAL A 265 7.30 22.99 -10.60
N GLN A 266 7.45 22.00 -9.72
CA GLN A 266 6.91 20.66 -9.95
C GLN A 266 5.50 20.48 -9.38
N THR A 267 5.00 21.48 -8.64
CA THR A 267 3.67 21.47 -8.01
C THR A 267 2.62 22.09 -8.92
N ASN A 268 2.99 23.19 -9.59
CA ASN A 268 2.14 23.95 -10.51
C ASN A 268 2.43 23.58 -11.96
#